data_AF-A0A1F8SZT7-F1
#
_entry.id   AF-A0A1F8SZT7-F1
#
_cell.length_a   1.000
_cell.length_b   1.000
_cell.length_c   1.000
_cell.angle_alpha   90.00
_cell.angle_beta   90.00
_cell.angle_gamma   90.00
#
_symmetry.space_group_name_H-M   'P 1'
#
loop_
_entity.id
_entity.type
_entity.pdbx_description
1 polymer ?
#
loop_
_entity_poly.entity_id
_entity_poly.type
_entity_poly.pdbx_seq_one_letter_code
_entity_poly.pdbx_strand_id
1 'polypeptide(L)'
;MERNYSQYVFGIAIALVIFVLIIGGACLFIYFIRPAQQPTQPGTEALYTQAAQTVSAQFTLTAAAVSPVVPTAMAASATSLPTDTPTVPPPPTVTPVPSTATPLPPTPTPTPIPCNRAKFIEDVTVKDGTVFPPNAEFLKTWRLKNTGSCTWSRDYRLVFVNGERMDGPRVSQLEENVDPGETVDVSVELVAPEKGGRYRGYWMMSNPSGDEFGIGADAADAFWVEIRVIGSGEFAYDFALNFCLARWSSDAGRLTCPGDVGDNDGFVILVDRPEFEIGRVENEPALWTNPEDVDDGWITGEYPEFKVEEGDRFKAVVGCQDGAKRCDVIFQFSYRIGDGPVQIFWDSREVYDDSLTKVDLDLRPLAGQKVKFLLGVLANGSANDDQALWLSPRITD
;
A
#
# COMPACT_ATOMS: atom_id res chain seq x y z
N MET A 1 -18.31 -91.02 -5.47
CA MET A 1 -18.45 -89.69 -6.10
C MET A 1 -19.22 -88.67 -5.26
N GLU A 2 -19.80 -89.02 -4.10
CA GLU A 2 -20.63 -88.09 -3.32
C GLU A 2 -19.86 -87.25 -2.26
N ARG A 3 -18.69 -87.69 -1.79
CA ARG A 3 -17.91 -86.91 -0.77
C ARG A 3 -17.26 -85.63 -1.31
N ASN A 4 -16.91 -85.59 -2.60
CA ASN A 4 -16.26 -84.41 -3.19
C ASN A 4 -17.27 -83.33 -3.58
N TYR A 5 -18.54 -83.69 -3.83
CA TYR A 5 -19.58 -82.71 -4.14
C TYR A 5 -19.96 -81.88 -2.91
N SER A 6 -20.01 -82.52 -1.73
CA SER A 6 -20.33 -81.84 -0.46
C SER A 6 -19.30 -80.79 -0.06
N GLN A 7 -18.00 -81.04 -0.26
CA GLN A 7 -16.96 -80.05 0.07
C GLN A 7 -16.94 -78.85 -0.88
N TYR A 8 -17.20 -79.07 -2.18
CA TYR A 8 -17.29 -77.97 -3.15
C TYR A 8 -18.52 -77.08 -2.93
N VAL A 9 -19.68 -77.68 -2.61
CA VAL A 9 -20.90 -76.93 -2.31
C VAL A 9 -20.76 -76.13 -1.01
N PHE A 10 -20.08 -76.68 0.00
CA PHE A 10 -19.83 -75.98 1.26
C PHE A 10 -18.84 -74.81 1.09
N GLY A 11 -17.80 -74.98 0.26
CA GLY A 11 -16.86 -73.90 -0.07
C GLY A 11 -17.51 -72.73 -0.83
N ILE A 12 -18.37 -73.02 -1.80
CA ILE A 12 -19.10 -72.00 -2.56
C ILE A 12 -20.13 -71.27 -1.69
N ALA A 13 -20.80 -71.98 -0.78
CA ALA A 13 -21.74 -71.36 0.17
C ALA A 13 -21.04 -70.40 1.14
N ILE A 14 -19.85 -70.74 1.65
CA ILE A 14 -19.06 -69.86 2.52
C ILE A 14 -18.56 -68.63 1.75
N ALA A 15 -18.09 -68.81 0.51
CA ALA A 15 -17.63 -67.70 -0.32
C ALA A 15 -18.76 -66.71 -0.67
N LEU A 16 -19.97 -67.20 -0.95
CA LEU A 16 -21.14 -66.37 -1.21
C LEU A 16 -21.61 -65.61 0.04
N VAL A 17 -21.56 -66.23 1.22
CA VAL A 17 -21.92 -65.55 2.48
C VAL A 17 -20.92 -64.43 2.82
N ILE A 18 -19.62 -64.67 2.61
CA ILE A 18 -18.58 -63.65 2.83
C ILE A 18 -18.74 -62.49 1.83
N PHE A 19 -19.04 -62.78 0.56
CA PHE A 19 -19.26 -61.76 -0.46
C PHE A 19 -20.50 -60.89 -0.20
N VAL A 20 -21.60 -61.49 0.29
CA VAL A 20 -22.83 -60.77 0.67
C VAL A 20 -22.61 -59.91 1.93
N LEU A 21 -21.79 -60.35 2.88
CA LEU A 21 -21.43 -59.56 4.07
C LEU A 21 -20.53 -58.36 3.73
N ILE A 22 -19.62 -58.49 2.76
CA ILE A 22 -18.75 -57.38 2.30
C ILE A 22 -19.56 -56.32 1.54
N ILE A 23 -20.51 -56.73 0.68
CA ILE A 23 -21.38 -55.79 -0.05
C ILE A 23 -22.41 -55.14 0.90
N GLY A 24 -22.97 -55.91 1.85
CA GLY A 24 -23.88 -55.38 2.86
C GLY A 24 -23.23 -54.38 3.82
N GLY A 25 -21.96 -54.60 4.20
CA GLY A 25 -21.17 -53.67 5.01
C GLY A 25 -20.83 -52.37 4.28
N ALA A 26 -20.56 -52.43 2.97
CA ALA A 26 -20.26 -51.26 2.15
C ALA A 26 -21.50 -50.35 1.93
N CYS A 27 -22.71 -50.91 1.82
CA CYS A 27 -23.93 -50.11 1.67
C CYS A 27 -24.38 -49.41 2.96
N LEU A 28 -24.08 -49.98 4.15
CA LEU A 28 -24.41 -49.36 5.44
C LEU A 28 -23.43 -48.25 5.85
N PHE A 29 -22.19 -48.26 5.35
CA PHE A 29 -21.22 -47.19 5.59
C PHE A 29 -21.51 -45.92 4.75
N ILE A 30 -22.12 -46.06 3.57
CA ILE A 30 -22.47 -44.93 2.70
C ILE A 30 -23.72 -44.17 3.20
N TYR A 31 -24.60 -44.79 3.99
CA TYR A 31 -25.79 -44.13 4.54
C TYR A 31 -25.50 -43.22 5.75
N PHE A 32 -24.38 -43.43 6.46
CA PHE A 32 -23.95 -42.60 7.60
C PHE A 32 -22.93 -41.50 7.25
N ILE A 33 -22.47 -41.42 6.00
CA ILE A 33 -21.68 -40.30 5.48
C ILE A 33 -22.61 -39.40 4.65
N ARG A 34 -23.58 -38.76 5.31
CA ARG A 34 -24.10 -37.50 4.78
C ARG A 34 -23.19 -36.40 5.32
N PRO A 35 -22.45 -35.66 4.48
CA PRO A 35 -21.79 -34.46 4.96
C PRO A 35 -22.88 -33.56 5.55
N ALA A 36 -22.70 -33.12 6.80
CA ALA A 36 -23.51 -32.04 7.34
C ALA A 36 -23.45 -30.89 6.33
N GLN A 37 -24.60 -30.39 5.89
CA GLN A 37 -24.64 -29.16 5.11
C GLN A 37 -24.06 -28.06 5.99
N GLN A 38 -22.80 -27.73 5.75
CA GLN A 38 -22.14 -26.60 6.34
C GLN A 38 -22.92 -25.36 5.91
N PRO A 39 -23.31 -24.46 6.83
CA PRO A 39 -23.93 -23.21 6.43
C PRO A 39 -23.02 -22.55 5.40
N THR A 40 -23.57 -22.26 4.22
CA THR A 40 -22.89 -21.57 3.13
C THR A 40 -22.22 -20.33 3.70
N GLN A 41 -20.90 -20.38 3.83
CA GLN A 41 -20.11 -19.19 4.12
C GLN A 41 -20.27 -18.25 2.92
N PRO A 42 -20.51 -16.95 3.16
CA PRO A 42 -20.57 -15.99 2.07
C PRO A 42 -19.22 -16.04 1.33
N GLY A 43 -19.28 -16.05 -0.01
CA GLY A 43 -18.12 -16.17 -0.87
C GLY A 43 -17.08 -15.09 -0.59
N THR A 44 -15.83 -15.33 -1.02
CA THR A 44 -14.66 -14.46 -0.84
C THR A 44 -14.95 -12.99 -1.12
N GLU A 45 -15.85 -12.67 -2.05
CA GLU A 45 -16.31 -11.30 -2.33
C GLU A 45 -16.86 -10.57 -1.09
N ALA A 46 -17.61 -11.26 -0.21
CA ALA A 46 -18.19 -10.67 1.00
C ALA A 46 -17.14 -10.43 2.12
N LEU A 47 -16.01 -11.15 2.09
CA LEU A 47 -14.90 -10.92 3.01
C LEU A 47 -14.08 -9.68 2.61
N TYR A 48 -13.91 -9.43 1.31
CA TYR A 48 -13.29 -8.19 0.83
C TYR A 48 -14.17 -6.96 1.13
N THR A 49 -15.49 -7.06 1.02
CA THR A 49 -16.39 -5.93 1.34
C THR A 49 -16.37 -5.57 2.84
N GLN A 50 -16.28 -6.55 3.74
CA GLN A 50 -16.23 -6.28 5.18
C GLN A 50 -14.88 -5.70 5.62
N ALA A 51 -13.76 -6.12 5.02
CA ALA A 51 -12.45 -5.51 5.27
C ALA A 51 -12.41 -4.04 4.82
N ALA A 52 -12.96 -3.72 3.64
CA ALA A 52 -13.03 -2.35 3.12
C ALA A 52 -13.90 -1.43 4.00
N GLN A 53 -15.04 -1.92 4.51
CA GLN A 53 -15.90 -1.14 5.40
C GLN A 53 -15.24 -0.85 6.77
N THR A 54 -14.44 -1.77 7.30
CA THR A 54 -13.79 -1.59 8.61
C THR A 54 -12.72 -0.47 8.56
N VAL A 55 -12.01 -0.33 7.43
CA VAL A 55 -11.03 0.75 7.23
C VAL A 55 -11.70 2.13 7.19
N SER A 56 -12.85 2.26 6.51
CA SER A 56 -13.60 3.54 6.48
C SER A 56 -14.19 3.96 7.85
N ALA A 57 -14.55 2.99 8.71
CA ALA A 57 -15.03 3.27 10.06
C ALA A 57 -13.91 3.77 10.99
N GLN A 58 -12.68 3.28 10.81
CA GLN A 58 -11.54 3.64 11.66
C GLN A 58 -11.04 5.06 11.38
N PHE A 59 -11.09 5.53 10.12
CA PHE A 59 -10.82 6.93 9.76
C PHE A 59 -11.88 7.91 10.29
N THR A 60 -13.12 7.47 10.52
CA THR A 60 -14.18 8.34 11.04
C THR A 60 -14.09 8.54 12.57
N LEU A 61 -13.49 7.59 13.30
CA LEU A 61 -13.36 7.68 14.76
C LEU A 61 -12.16 8.54 15.22
N THR A 62 -11.16 8.77 14.37
CA THR A 62 -10.01 9.64 14.70
C THR A 62 -10.30 11.13 14.53
N ALA A 63 -11.34 11.50 13.75
CA ALA A 63 -11.79 12.88 13.61
C ALA A 63 -12.63 13.38 14.81
N ALA A 64 -13.16 12.48 15.64
CA ALA A 64 -14.00 12.82 16.79
C ALA A 64 -13.24 13.02 18.11
N ALA A 65 -11.92 12.83 18.13
CA ALA A 65 -11.08 12.92 19.34
C ALA A 65 -10.14 14.14 19.30
N VAL A 66 -10.67 15.32 19.00
CA VAL A 66 -9.97 16.59 19.23
C VAL A 66 -10.86 17.47 20.10
N SER A 67 -10.60 17.44 21.41
CA SER A 67 -11.24 18.36 22.36
C SER A 67 -10.81 19.81 22.06
N PRO A 68 -11.73 20.79 22.07
CA PRO A 68 -11.36 22.20 21.95
C PRO A 68 -10.71 22.69 23.25
N VAL A 69 -9.49 23.22 23.14
CA VAL A 69 -8.83 23.97 24.22
C VAL A 69 -9.51 25.34 24.34
N VAL A 70 -10.19 25.56 25.46
CA VAL A 70 -10.85 26.83 25.82
C VAL A 70 -9.78 27.86 26.22
N PRO A 71 -9.75 29.07 25.64
CA PRO A 71 -8.97 30.18 26.20
C PRO A 71 -9.74 30.78 27.38
N THR A 72 -9.19 30.65 28.58
CA THR A 72 -9.68 31.31 29.80
C THR A 72 -9.49 32.83 29.66
N ALA A 73 -10.59 33.54 29.44
CA ALA A 73 -10.64 35.00 29.55
C ALA A 73 -10.62 35.41 31.03
N MET A 74 -9.55 36.09 31.45
CA MET A 74 -9.50 36.74 32.76
C MET A 74 -10.36 38.01 32.73
N ALA A 75 -11.40 38.00 33.56
CA ALA A 75 -12.23 39.15 33.86
C ALA A 75 -11.46 40.17 34.72
N ALA A 76 -11.45 41.43 34.30
CA ALA A 76 -11.03 42.55 35.14
C ALA A 76 -12.24 43.47 35.36
N SER A 77 -12.60 43.59 36.64
CA SER A 77 -13.72 44.36 37.18
C SER A 77 -13.61 45.86 36.89
N ALA A 78 -14.76 46.47 36.61
CA ALA A 78 -14.96 47.91 36.62
C ALA A 78 -15.17 48.42 38.05
N THR A 79 -14.42 49.46 38.42
CA THR A 79 -14.75 50.32 39.57
C THR A 79 -14.57 51.78 39.13
N SER A 80 -15.62 52.57 39.32
CA SER A 80 -15.73 53.98 38.94
C SER A 80 -15.22 54.96 40.01
N LEU A 81 -15.02 56.22 39.58
CA LEU A 81 -15.13 57.52 40.28
C LEU A 81 -13.80 58.23 40.69
N PRO A 82 -13.75 59.59 40.83
CA PRO A 82 -14.03 60.67 39.86
C PRO A 82 -12.82 61.61 39.61
N THR A 83 -12.99 62.48 38.60
CA THR A 83 -12.58 63.90 38.46
C THR A 83 -11.38 64.44 39.24
N ASP A 84 -10.38 64.96 38.51
CA ASP A 84 -10.03 66.39 38.58
C ASP A 84 -9.17 66.85 37.39
N THR A 85 -9.44 68.07 36.95
CA THR A 85 -8.75 68.78 35.85
C THR A 85 -7.50 69.47 36.40
N PRO A 86 -6.39 69.50 35.66
CA PRO A 86 -5.73 70.79 35.47
C PRO A 86 -5.21 71.04 34.04
N THR A 87 -4.89 72.30 33.83
CA THR A 87 -4.80 73.08 32.58
C THR A 87 -3.34 73.28 32.11
N VAL A 88 -3.05 73.02 30.81
CA VAL A 88 -2.15 73.73 29.84
C VAL A 88 -0.62 73.86 30.15
N PRO A 89 0.33 73.62 29.18
CA PRO A 89 0.76 74.60 28.15
C PRO A 89 1.01 74.04 26.72
N PRO A 90 0.98 74.89 25.67
CA PRO A 90 1.21 74.48 24.27
C PRO A 90 2.70 74.37 23.90
N PRO A 91 3.08 73.50 22.94
CA PRO A 91 4.44 73.42 22.40
C PRO A 91 4.69 74.43 21.26
N PRO A 92 5.96 74.80 20.98
CA PRO A 92 6.31 75.85 20.04
C PRO A 92 6.21 75.44 18.56
N THR A 93 5.82 76.41 17.74
CA THR A 93 5.72 76.38 16.28
C THR A 93 7.10 76.21 15.62
N VAL A 94 7.27 75.20 14.76
CA VAL A 94 8.42 75.06 13.85
C VAL A 94 8.04 75.44 12.42
N THR A 95 8.87 76.30 11.83
CA THR A 95 8.77 76.86 10.48
C THR A 95 9.17 75.82 9.41
N PRO A 96 8.40 75.63 8.32
CA PRO A 96 8.75 74.66 7.27
C PRO A 96 9.80 75.19 6.28
N VAL A 97 10.75 74.32 5.89
CA VAL A 97 11.71 74.54 4.80
C VAL A 97 11.16 73.88 3.51
N PRO A 98 11.32 74.47 2.31
CA PRO A 98 10.76 73.89 1.08
C PRO A 98 11.55 72.66 0.62
N SER A 99 10.85 71.54 0.41
CA SER A 99 11.43 70.30 -0.17
C SER A 99 11.46 70.39 -1.70
N THR A 100 12.62 70.13 -2.29
CA THR A 100 12.78 69.98 -3.74
C THR A 100 12.35 68.58 -4.14
N ALA A 101 11.33 68.46 -5.00
CA ALA A 101 10.78 67.17 -5.42
C ALA A 101 11.69 66.47 -6.44
N THR A 102 12.29 65.34 -6.03
CA THR A 102 12.90 64.36 -6.94
C THR A 102 11.78 63.55 -7.63
N PRO A 103 11.79 63.37 -8.96
CA PRO A 103 10.75 62.59 -9.64
C PRO A 103 10.82 61.11 -9.21
N LEU A 104 9.70 60.56 -8.73
CA LEU A 104 9.59 59.14 -8.41
C LEU A 104 9.69 58.29 -9.68
N PRO A 105 10.38 57.14 -9.63
CA PRO A 105 10.35 56.16 -10.71
C PRO A 105 8.92 55.67 -10.96
N PRO A 106 8.57 55.30 -12.21
CA PRO A 106 7.23 54.82 -12.53
C PRO A 106 6.93 53.55 -11.73
N THR A 107 5.86 53.60 -10.94
CA THR A 107 5.30 52.44 -10.25
C THR A 107 4.94 51.36 -11.28
N PRO A 108 5.35 50.08 -11.09
CA PRO A 108 4.95 49.02 -12.01
C PRO A 108 3.42 48.93 -12.03
N THR A 109 2.85 49.01 -13.23
CA THR A 109 1.40 48.79 -13.43
C THR A 109 1.08 47.35 -13.06
N PRO A 110 0.11 47.09 -12.17
CA PRO A 110 -0.24 45.72 -11.80
C PRO A 110 -0.71 44.97 -13.06
N THR A 111 -0.06 43.85 -13.36
CA THR A 111 -0.49 42.95 -14.42
C THR A 111 -1.89 42.44 -14.08
N PRO A 112 -2.88 42.55 -14.99
CA PRO A 112 -4.23 42.08 -14.72
C PRO A 112 -4.23 40.59 -14.43
N ILE A 113 -4.89 40.19 -13.34
CA ILE A 113 -5.04 38.78 -12.95
C ILE A 113 -6.05 38.13 -13.90
N PRO A 114 -5.71 37.03 -14.58
CA PRO A 114 -6.66 36.31 -15.42
C PRO A 114 -7.87 35.80 -14.64
N CYS A 115 -9.03 35.73 -15.30
CA CYS A 115 -10.27 35.24 -14.71
C CYS A 115 -10.12 33.82 -14.13
N ASN A 116 -9.60 32.89 -14.94
CA ASN A 116 -9.43 31.49 -14.58
C ASN A 116 -7.95 31.16 -14.47
N ARG A 117 -7.47 30.84 -13.26
CA ARG A 117 -6.10 30.37 -13.05
C ARG A 117 -6.00 29.51 -11.79
N ALA A 118 -5.50 28.29 -11.93
CA ALA A 118 -5.27 27.41 -10.81
C ALA A 118 -3.80 27.49 -10.34
N LYS A 119 -3.58 27.16 -9.07
CA LYS A 119 -2.26 26.82 -8.54
C LYS A 119 -2.34 25.46 -7.88
N PHE A 120 -1.46 24.55 -8.27
CA PHE A 120 -1.28 23.28 -7.59
C PHE A 120 -0.68 23.49 -6.19
N ILE A 121 -1.26 22.85 -5.19
CA ILE A 121 -0.77 22.89 -3.80
C ILE A 121 -0.06 21.57 -3.45
N GLU A 122 -0.76 20.45 -3.56
CA GLU A 122 -0.21 19.12 -3.26
C GLU A 122 -1.06 17.99 -3.83
N ASP A 123 -0.44 16.81 -3.91
CA ASP A 123 -1.14 15.54 -4.05
C ASP A 123 -1.67 15.13 -2.67
N VAL A 124 -2.99 15.25 -2.47
CA VAL A 124 -3.63 14.87 -1.19
C VAL A 124 -3.63 13.34 -1.05
N THR A 125 -3.95 12.64 -2.14
CA THR A 125 -3.80 11.19 -2.23
C THR A 125 -2.90 10.82 -3.42
N VAL A 126 -2.30 9.63 -3.33
CA VAL A 126 -1.49 9.01 -4.39
C VAL A 126 -0.39 9.95 -4.89
N LYS A 127 0.73 10.01 -4.16
CA LYS A 127 1.90 10.79 -4.57
C LYS A 127 2.47 10.27 -5.88
N ASP A 128 3.16 11.13 -6.62
CA ASP A 128 3.85 10.72 -7.85
C ASP A 128 4.77 9.50 -7.62
N GLY A 129 4.63 8.51 -8.51
CA GLY A 129 5.40 7.27 -8.48
C GLY A 129 4.84 6.19 -7.56
N THR A 130 3.69 6.42 -6.90
CA THR A 130 3.00 5.39 -6.10
C THR A 130 2.82 4.11 -6.92
N VAL A 131 3.12 2.98 -6.29
CA VAL A 131 3.07 1.66 -6.93
C VAL A 131 1.69 1.03 -6.73
N PHE A 132 1.11 0.50 -7.81
CA PHE A 132 -0.15 -0.25 -7.78
C PHE A 132 0.00 -1.61 -8.45
N PRO A 133 -0.71 -2.65 -7.96
CA PRO A 133 -0.89 -3.86 -8.72
C PRO A 133 -1.78 -3.61 -9.95
N PRO A 134 -1.71 -4.48 -10.98
CA PRO A 134 -2.57 -4.40 -12.15
C PRO A 134 -4.05 -4.37 -11.77
N ASN A 135 -4.82 -3.52 -12.45
CA ASN A 135 -6.26 -3.37 -12.25
C ASN A 135 -6.69 -2.90 -10.85
N ALA A 136 -5.76 -2.38 -10.03
CA ALA A 136 -6.14 -1.77 -8.76
C ALA A 136 -6.94 -0.48 -8.97
N GLU A 137 -8.09 -0.40 -8.30
CA GLU A 137 -8.87 0.82 -8.19
C GLU A 137 -8.25 1.75 -7.14
N PHE A 138 -8.19 3.05 -7.43
CA PHE A 138 -7.69 4.05 -6.50
C PHE A 138 -8.35 5.42 -6.71
N LEU A 139 -8.47 6.19 -5.62
CA LEU A 139 -8.97 7.56 -5.65
C LEU A 139 -7.79 8.53 -5.66
N LYS A 140 -7.68 9.32 -6.73
CA LYS A 140 -6.69 10.39 -6.84
C LYS A 140 -7.32 11.73 -6.47
N THR A 141 -6.72 12.45 -5.52
CA THR A 141 -7.15 13.77 -5.06
C THR A 141 -5.99 14.76 -5.14
N TRP A 142 -6.23 15.90 -5.80
CA TRP A 142 -5.33 17.03 -5.85
C TRP A 142 -5.91 18.21 -5.07
N ARG A 143 -5.05 18.93 -4.34
CA ARG A 143 -5.42 20.21 -3.75
C ARG A 143 -5.02 21.34 -4.69
N LEU A 144 -6.00 22.11 -5.13
CA LEU A 144 -5.82 23.26 -6.00
C LEU A 144 -6.22 24.54 -5.29
N LYS A 145 -5.64 25.66 -5.71
CA LYS A 145 -6.00 27.00 -5.26
C LYS A 145 -6.50 27.84 -6.43
N ASN A 146 -7.63 28.52 -6.26
CA ASN A 146 -8.07 29.54 -7.19
C ASN A 146 -7.19 30.78 -7.03
N THR A 147 -6.38 31.08 -8.04
CA THR A 147 -5.53 32.28 -8.10
C THR A 147 -5.95 33.23 -9.21
N GLY A 148 -7.11 32.98 -9.82
CA GLY A 148 -7.75 33.86 -10.78
C GLY A 148 -8.61 34.92 -10.11
N SER A 149 -9.35 35.68 -10.91
CA SER A 149 -10.28 36.70 -10.42
C SER A 149 -11.76 36.27 -10.42
N CYS A 150 -12.08 35.10 -10.99
CA CYS A 150 -13.44 34.58 -11.09
C CYS A 150 -13.68 33.43 -10.10
N THR A 151 -14.85 33.40 -9.47
CA THR A 151 -15.31 32.23 -8.70
C THR A 151 -15.53 31.04 -9.62
N TRP A 152 -14.96 29.89 -9.26
CA TRP A 152 -15.27 28.63 -9.93
C TRP A 152 -16.59 28.12 -9.37
N SER A 153 -17.67 28.19 -10.14
CA SER A 153 -18.95 27.60 -9.74
C SER A 153 -18.96 26.09 -9.99
N ARG A 154 -20.01 25.40 -9.53
CA ARG A 154 -20.30 24.00 -9.88
C ARG A 154 -20.46 23.72 -11.39
N ASP A 155 -20.53 24.75 -12.22
CA ASP A 155 -20.53 24.61 -13.68
C ASP A 155 -19.13 24.42 -14.27
N TYR A 156 -18.08 24.65 -13.46
CA TYR A 156 -16.70 24.32 -13.80
C TYR A 156 -16.46 22.82 -13.66
N ARG A 157 -15.48 22.32 -14.41
CA ARG A 157 -15.23 20.88 -14.56
C ARG A 157 -13.75 20.59 -14.45
N LEU A 158 -13.42 19.42 -13.93
CA LEU A 158 -12.12 18.79 -14.09
C LEU A 158 -12.14 17.97 -15.38
N VAL A 159 -11.14 18.12 -16.25
CA VAL A 159 -11.09 17.47 -17.57
C VAL A 159 -9.77 16.76 -17.79
N PHE A 160 -9.85 15.54 -18.34
CA PHE A 160 -8.69 14.78 -18.78
C PHE A 160 -8.24 15.31 -20.15
N VAL A 161 -6.99 15.75 -20.25
CA VAL A 161 -6.48 16.41 -21.47
C VAL A 161 -5.47 15.58 -22.25
N ASN A 162 -4.64 14.75 -21.59
CA ASN A 162 -3.59 13.99 -22.27
C ASN A 162 -3.05 12.82 -21.40
N GLY A 163 -2.24 11.95 -22.00
CA GLY A 163 -1.57 10.83 -21.32
C GLY A 163 -2.43 9.58 -21.22
N GLU A 164 -2.27 8.83 -20.13
CA GLU A 164 -3.08 7.66 -19.81
C GLU A 164 -4.26 8.04 -18.90
N ARG A 165 -5.47 7.64 -19.27
CA ARG A 165 -6.68 7.97 -18.51
C ARG A 165 -6.89 7.05 -17.32
N MET A 166 -6.30 5.84 -17.34
CA MET A 166 -6.40 4.87 -16.25
C MET A 166 -7.88 4.57 -15.92
N ASP A 167 -8.69 4.34 -16.96
CA ASP A 167 -10.16 4.20 -16.91
C ASP A 167 -10.95 5.29 -16.18
N GLY A 168 -10.31 6.41 -15.85
CA GLY A 168 -10.94 7.56 -15.24
C GLY A 168 -11.98 8.25 -16.13
N PRO A 169 -12.81 9.13 -15.53
CA PRO A 169 -13.76 9.93 -16.27
C PRO A 169 -13.05 10.87 -17.25
N ARG A 170 -13.67 11.20 -18.39
CA ARG A 170 -13.15 12.28 -19.25
C ARG A 170 -13.38 13.67 -18.63
N VAL A 171 -14.45 13.78 -17.85
CA VAL A 171 -14.93 15.02 -17.24
C VAL A 171 -15.51 14.67 -15.87
N SER A 172 -15.12 15.41 -14.83
CA SER A 172 -15.74 15.35 -13.50
C SER A 172 -16.26 16.74 -13.11
N GLN A 173 -17.41 16.80 -12.43
CA GLN A 173 -18.01 18.08 -12.01
C GLN A 173 -17.38 18.56 -10.71
N LEU A 174 -17.28 19.88 -10.56
CA LEU A 174 -16.89 20.47 -9.29
C LEU A 174 -18.06 20.39 -8.29
N GLU A 175 -17.80 19.92 -7.08
CA GLU A 175 -18.83 19.69 -6.07
C GLU A 175 -19.20 20.96 -5.28
N GLU A 176 -18.34 21.97 -5.30
CA GLU A 176 -18.50 23.20 -4.55
C GLU A 176 -18.08 24.44 -5.35
N ASN A 177 -18.47 25.62 -4.87
CA ASN A 177 -17.98 26.86 -5.43
C ASN A 177 -16.64 27.22 -4.76
N VAL A 178 -15.70 27.76 -5.52
CA VAL A 178 -14.36 28.11 -5.03
C VAL A 178 -14.05 29.56 -5.35
N ASP A 179 -14.06 30.41 -4.32
CA ASP A 179 -13.83 31.84 -4.50
C ASP A 179 -12.35 32.15 -4.79
N PRO A 180 -12.05 33.31 -5.44
CA PRO A 180 -10.68 33.77 -5.63
C PRO A 180 -9.89 33.76 -4.32
N GLY A 181 -8.78 33.02 -4.29
CA GLY A 181 -7.91 32.86 -3.12
C GLY A 181 -8.21 31.64 -2.25
N GLU A 182 -9.28 30.89 -2.51
CA GLU A 182 -9.62 29.67 -1.80
C GLU A 182 -8.98 28.41 -2.41
N THR A 183 -8.99 27.32 -1.63
CA THR A 183 -8.50 26.00 -2.03
C THR A 183 -9.63 24.99 -2.12
N VAL A 184 -9.49 24.02 -3.01
CA VAL A 184 -10.43 22.91 -3.22
C VAL A 184 -9.67 21.60 -3.43
N ASP A 185 -10.25 20.51 -2.94
CA ASP A 185 -9.77 19.16 -3.20
C ASP A 185 -10.62 18.55 -4.32
N VAL A 186 -10.00 18.29 -5.47
CA VAL A 186 -10.68 17.69 -6.63
C VAL A 186 -10.24 16.24 -6.78
N SER A 187 -11.21 15.34 -6.96
CA SER A 187 -10.97 13.89 -6.97
C SER A 187 -11.46 13.18 -8.22
N VAL A 188 -10.77 12.10 -8.59
CA VAL A 188 -11.19 11.15 -9.64
C VAL A 188 -10.88 9.71 -9.22
N GLU A 189 -11.81 8.80 -9.48
CA GLU A 189 -11.60 7.37 -9.36
C GLU A 189 -10.90 6.86 -10.64
N LEU A 190 -9.84 6.07 -10.45
CA LEU A 190 -8.96 5.56 -11.49
C LEU A 190 -8.70 4.07 -11.28
N VAL A 191 -8.32 3.39 -12.36
CA VAL A 191 -7.92 1.98 -12.36
C VAL A 191 -6.52 1.87 -12.96
N ALA A 192 -5.59 1.32 -12.18
CA ALA A 192 -4.25 1.03 -12.62
C ALA A 192 -4.28 0.11 -13.86
N PRO A 193 -3.61 0.45 -14.97
CA PRO A 193 -3.58 -0.39 -16.17
C PRO A 193 -3.14 -1.84 -15.88
N GLU A 194 -3.55 -2.79 -16.73
CA GLU A 194 -3.18 -4.20 -16.57
C GLU A 194 -1.66 -4.42 -16.75
N LYS A 195 -1.06 -3.74 -17.72
CA LYS A 195 0.36 -3.93 -18.05
C LYS A 195 1.26 -3.20 -17.07
N GLY A 196 2.39 -3.81 -16.74
CA GLY A 196 3.44 -3.14 -15.98
C GLY A 196 4.00 -1.94 -16.73
N GLY A 197 4.33 -0.89 -16.00
CA GLY A 197 4.89 0.33 -16.57
C GLY A 197 4.70 1.55 -15.69
N ARG A 198 5.24 2.68 -16.15
CA ARG A 198 4.93 4.00 -15.58
C ARG A 198 3.82 4.62 -16.40
N TYR A 199 2.82 5.13 -15.72
CA TYR A 199 1.65 5.75 -16.34
C TYR A 199 1.44 7.13 -15.78
N ARG A 200 1.14 8.07 -16.68
CA ARG A 200 0.88 9.45 -16.31
C ARG A 200 -0.35 9.98 -17.04
N GLY A 201 -1.29 10.53 -16.30
CA GLY A 201 -2.50 11.18 -16.82
C GLY A 201 -2.49 12.66 -16.51
N TYR A 202 -2.83 13.50 -17.49
CA TYR A 202 -2.80 14.96 -17.38
C TYR A 202 -4.21 15.54 -17.35
N TRP A 203 -4.42 16.49 -16.46
CA TRP A 203 -5.72 17.08 -16.14
C TRP A 203 -5.64 18.60 -16.07
N MET A 204 -6.74 19.25 -16.46
CA MET A 204 -6.95 20.69 -16.38
C MET A 204 -8.35 20.99 -15.83
N MET A 205 -8.58 22.22 -15.40
CA MET A 205 -9.93 22.72 -15.14
C MET A 205 -10.52 23.27 -16.45
N SER A 206 -11.84 23.27 -16.57
CA SER A 206 -12.58 23.87 -17.69
C SER A 206 -13.67 24.79 -17.16
N ASN A 207 -13.80 25.96 -17.77
CA ASN A 207 -14.90 26.88 -17.50
C ASN A 207 -16.22 26.39 -18.14
N PRO A 208 -17.37 27.05 -17.86
CA PRO A 208 -18.67 26.66 -18.45
C PRO A 208 -18.77 26.80 -19.97
N SER A 209 -17.89 27.60 -20.58
CA SER A 209 -17.80 27.77 -22.04
C SER A 209 -16.96 26.68 -22.71
N GLY A 210 -16.28 25.84 -21.93
CA GLY A 210 -15.39 24.78 -22.41
C GLY A 210 -13.92 25.21 -22.55
N ASP A 211 -13.55 26.42 -22.14
CA ASP A 211 -12.14 26.84 -22.18
C ASP A 211 -11.37 26.20 -21.02
N GLU A 212 -10.29 25.50 -21.36
CA GLU A 212 -9.42 24.82 -20.42
C GLU A 212 -8.40 25.78 -19.81
N PHE A 213 -8.15 25.63 -18.52
CA PHE A 213 -7.12 26.36 -17.78
C PHE A 213 -6.54 25.47 -16.69
N GLY A 214 -5.29 25.71 -16.35
CA GLY A 214 -4.57 24.93 -15.37
C GLY A 214 -3.64 25.78 -14.53
N ILE A 215 -2.43 25.26 -14.35
CA ILE A 215 -1.38 25.82 -13.51
C ILE A 215 -0.36 26.58 -14.36
N GLY A 216 0.74 27.02 -13.74
CA GLY A 216 1.78 27.79 -14.41
C GLY A 216 1.47 29.30 -14.46
N ALA A 217 2.41 30.07 -15.02
CA ALA A 217 2.29 31.52 -15.08
C ALA A 217 1.10 31.97 -15.94
N ASP A 218 0.87 31.28 -17.05
CA ASP A 218 -0.13 31.60 -18.07
C ASP A 218 -1.42 30.77 -17.94
N ALA A 219 -1.56 29.99 -16.86
CA ALA A 219 -2.69 29.08 -16.65
C ALA A 219 -2.85 28.01 -17.76
N ALA A 220 -1.78 27.67 -18.48
CA ALA A 220 -1.82 26.78 -19.63
C ALA A 220 -1.28 25.37 -19.33
N ASP A 221 -0.62 25.17 -18.20
CA ASP A 221 0.01 23.89 -17.86
C ASP A 221 -0.99 22.96 -17.18
N ALA A 222 -0.96 21.67 -17.55
CA ALA A 222 -1.71 20.64 -16.87
C ALA A 222 -1.04 20.21 -15.55
N PHE A 223 -1.84 19.77 -14.58
CA PHE A 223 -1.38 18.96 -13.46
C PHE A 223 -1.59 17.49 -13.78
N TRP A 224 -0.99 16.57 -13.01
CA TRP A 224 -0.96 15.16 -13.40
C TRP A 224 -1.11 14.20 -12.21
N VAL A 225 -1.42 12.97 -12.55
CA VAL A 225 -1.20 11.79 -11.71
C VAL A 225 -0.12 10.95 -12.37
N GLU A 226 0.89 10.53 -11.60
CA GLU A 226 1.88 9.54 -12.03
C GLU A 226 1.87 8.33 -11.09
N ILE A 227 1.70 7.13 -11.66
CA ILE A 227 1.79 5.87 -10.94
C ILE A 227 2.78 4.93 -11.63
N ARG A 228 3.20 3.90 -10.89
CA ARG A 228 3.87 2.73 -11.44
C ARG A 228 2.96 1.52 -11.26
N VAL A 229 2.60 0.87 -12.37
CA VAL A 229 2.01 -0.46 -12.30
C VAL A 229 3.14 -1.48 -12.37
N ILE A 230 3.11 -2.41 -11.45
CA ILE A 230 3.96 -3.60 -11.45
C ILE A 230 3.31 -4.65 -12.34
N GLY A 231 3.99 -5.06 -13.42
CA GLY A 231 3.35 -5.86 -14.45
C GLY A 231 2.99 -7.27 -14.00
N SER A 232 1.76 -7.70 -14.28
CA SER A 232 1.28 -9.08 -14.16
C SER A 232 1.86 -10.05 -15.21
N GLY A 233 2.86 -9.64 -15.99
CA GLY A 233 3.33 -10.38 -17.17
C GLY A 233 4.85 -10.59 -17.28
N GLU A 234 5.62 -10.25 -16.24
CA GLU A 234 7.03 -10.68 -16.13
C GLU A 234 7.24 -11.69 -15.00
N PHE A 235 6.27 -11.82 -14.10
CA PHE A 235 6.34 -12.60 -12.88
C PHE A 235 4.95 -13.17 -12.54
N ALA A 236 4.83 -14.48 -12.34
CA ALA A 236 3.62 -15.16 -11.88
C ALA A 236 3.21 -14.75 -10.45
N TYR A 237 4.15 -14.32 -9.61
CA TYR A 237 3.88 -13.79 -8.26
C TYR A 237 5.01 -12.86 -7.78
N ASP A 238 4.68 -11.75 -7.12
CA ASP A 238 5.66 -10.84 -6.50
C ASP A 238 5.49 -10.85 -4.98
N PHE A 239 6.48 -11.35 -4.25
CA PHE A 239 6.42 -11.45 -2.80
C PHE A 239 6.61 -10.10 -2.12
N ALA A 240 7.44 -9.21 -2.68
CA ALA A 240 7.71 -7.92 -2.08
C ALA A 240 6.45 -7.05 -2.04
N LEU A 241 5.69 -7.05 -3.13
CA LEU A 241 4.51 -6.20 -3.23
C LEU A 241 3.29 -6.79 -2.54
N ASN A 242 3.29 -8.10 -2.31
CA ASN A 242 2.23 -8.81 -1.59
C ASN A 242 2.63 -9.16 -0.15
N PHE A 243 3.66 -8.52 0.40
CA PHE A 243 4.22 -8.91 1.70
C PHE A 243 3.21 -8.81 2.85
N CYS A 244 2.29 -7.84 2.85
CA CYS A 244 1.24 -7.77 3.87
C CYS A 244 0.04 -8.69 3.63
N LEU A 245 0.00 -9.43 2.52
CA LEU A 245 -0.88 -10.59 2.40
C LEU A 245 -0.31 -11.80 3.13
N ALA A 246 1.00 -11.83 3.40
CA ALA A 246 1.61 -12.87 4.19
C ALA A 246 1.27 -12.70 5.68
N ARG A 247 1.19 -13.84 6.38
CA ARG A 247 1.08 -13.88 7.83
C ARG A 247 2.48 -13.94 8.42
N TRP A 248 2.96 -12.81 8.91
CA TRP A 248 4.27 -12.69 9.55
C TRP A 248 4.22 -13.11 11.02
N SER A 249 5.26 -13.83 11.44
CA SER A 249 5.44 -14.27 12.82
C SER A 249 6.91 -14.49 13.18
N SER A 250 7.16 -14.44 14.48
CA SER A 250 8.39 -14.83 15.20
C SER A 250 8.01 -15.64 16.46
N ASP A 251 8.95 -15.89 17.38
CA ASP A 251 8.61 -16.53 18.67
C ASP A 251 7.83 -15.58 19.60
N ALA A 252 7.94 -14.27 19.40
CA ALA A 252 7.07 -13.27 20.03
C ALA A 252 5.60 -13.36 19.57
N GLY A 253 5.32 -14.06 18.47
CA GLY A 253 3.98 -14.35 17.98
C GLY A 253 3.70 -13.72 16.62
N ARG A 254 2.47 -13.22 16.42
CA ARG A 254 2.06 -12.64 15.14
C ARG A 254 2.49 -11.18 15.06
N LEU A 255 3.18 -10.83 13.97
CA LEU A 255 3.70 -9.48 13.73
C LEU A 255 2.73 -8.64 12.90
N THR A 256 2.83 -7.32 13.05
CA THR A 256 2.12 -6.34 12.21
C THR A 256 2.77 -6.22 10.84
N CYS A 257 1.99 -5.80 9.84
CA CYS A 257 2.50 -5.51 8.51
C CYS A 257 1.79 -4.27 7.94
N PRO A 258 2.55 -3.25 7.50
CA PRO A 258 3.99 -3.09 7.69
C PRO A 258 4.37 -3.09 9.19
N GLY A 259 5.55 -3.57 9.53
CA GLY A 259 6.07 -3.55 10.90
C GLY A 259 6.67 -2.20 11.29
N ASP A 260 6.85 -1.98 12.59
CA ASP A 260 7.56 -0.81 13.11
C ASP A 260 9.07 -1.07 13.06
N VAL A 261 9.83 -0.15 12.46
CA VAL A 261 11.29 -0.30 12.32
C VAL A 261 11.96 -0.29 13.69
N GLY A 262 12.73 -1.33 13.99
CA GLY A 262 13.42 -1.50 15.27
C GLY A 262 12.56 -2.16 16.36
N ASP A 263 11.42 -2.75 16.01
CA ASP A 263 10.67 -3.60 16.92
C ASP A 263 11.49 -4.86 17.27
N ASN A 264 11.66 -5.12 18.56
CA ASN A 264 12.43 -6.25 19.06
C ASN A 264 11.74 -7.59 18.78
N ASP A 265 10.43 -7.60 18.56
CA ASP A 265 9.68 -8.80 18.20
C ASP A 265 9.97 -9.24 16.74
N GLY A 266 10.69 -8.41 15.98
CA GLY A 266 10.97 -8.55 14.55
C GLY A 266 10.00 -7.73 13.69
N PHE A 267 10.44 -7.35 12.49
CA PHE A 267 9.62 -6.54 11.59
C PHE A 267 9.87 -6.84 10.11
N VAL A 268 8.89 -6.45 9.29
CA VAL A 268 9.02 -6.42 7.84
C VAL A 268 8.46 -5.12 7.28
N ILE A 269 9.22 -4.48 6.39
CA ILE A 269 8.75 -3.34 5.61
C ILE A 269 9.20 -3.45 4.15
N LEU A 270 8.49 -2.75 3.27
CA LEU A 270 8.88 -2.57 1.88
C LEU A 270 9.81 -1.36 1.76
N VAL A 271 10.94 -1.53 1.10
CA VAL A 271 11.90 -0.45 0.83
C VAL A 271 12.04 -0.29 -0.67
N ASP A 272 11.64 0.86 -1.22
CA ASP A 272 11.61 1.13 -2.66
C ASP A 272 13.00 1.30 -3.29
N ARG A 273 13.99 1.71 -2.48
CA ARG A 273 15.36 1.98 -2.89
C ARG A 273 16.33 1.44 -1.85
N PRO A 274 16.47 0.12 -1.73
CA PRO A 274 17.28 -0.50 -0.69
C PRO A 274 18.77 -0.26 -0.99
N GLU A 275 19.53 -0.08 0.08
CA GLU A 275 20.99 0.01 0.03
C GLU A 275 21.58 -1.28 0.59
N PHE A 276 22.35 -1.99 -0.24
CA PHE A 276 22.96 -3.26 0.11
C PHE A 276 24.43 -3.08 0.52
N GLU A 277 24.97 -4.07 1.22
CA GLU A 277 26.37 -4.14 1.67
C GLU A 277 27.44 -3.82 0.63
N ILE A 278 27.13 -3.96 -0.67
CA ILE A 278 28.02 -3.57 -1.78
C ILE A 278 28.12 -2.05 -2.00
N GLY A 279 27.49 -1.23 -1.15
CA GLY A 279 27.47 0.23 -1.23
C GLY A 279 26.69 0.78 -2.44
N ARG A 280 25.72 0.01 -2.94
CA ARG A 280 24.86 0.41 -4.07
C ARG A 280 23.42 0.55 -3.61
N VAL A 281 22.78 1.58 -4.17
CA VAL A 281 21.33 1.80 -4.06
C VAL A 281 20.65 1.12 -5.24
N GLU A 282 19.82 0.14 -4.97
CA GLU A 282 19.04 -0.55 -6.01
C GLU A 282 17.81 0.28 -6.37
N ASN A 283 17.24 0.00 -7.56
CA ASN A 283 16.10 0.73 -8.10
C ASN A 283 14.82 -0.12 -8.17
N GLU A 284 14.88 -1.33 -7.61
CA GLU A 284 13.80 -2.27 -7.42
C GLU A 284 13.50 -2.41 -5.93
N PRO A 285 12.23 -2.69 -5.55
CA PRO A 285 11.87 -2.82 -4.16
C PRO A 285 12.48 -4.08 -3.51
N ALA A 286 12.82 -3.96 -2.24
CA ALA A 286 13.18 -5.09 -1.38
C ALA A 286 12.26 -5.17 -0.16
N LEU A 287 12.10 -6.39 0.36
CA LEU A 287 11.64 -6.58 1.72
C LEU A 287 12.81 -6.46 2.67
N TRP A 288 12.73 -5.49 3.57
CA TRP A 288 13.58 -5.45 4.74
C TRP A 288 12.90 -6.25 5.83
N THR A 289 13.50 -7.40 6.13
CA THR A 289 13.07 -8.34 7.16
C THR A 289 14.12 -8.35 8.26
N ASN A 290 13.71 -8.06 9.48
CA ASN A 290 14.58 -8.15 10.65
C ASN A 290 14.01 -9.24 11.57
N PRO A 291 14.79 -10.28 11.91
CA PRO A 291 14.34 -11.30 12.85
C PRO A 291 14.12 -10.69 14.24
N GLU A 292 13.45 -11.44 15.12
CA GLU A 292 13.35 -11.08 16.54
C GLU A 292 14.75 -10.80 17.13
N ASP A 293 14.89 -9.73 17.92
CA ASP A 293 16.16 -9.24 18.49
C ASP A 293 16.60 -10.10 19.70
N VAL A 294 16.81 -11.38 19.43
CA VAL A 294 17.28 -12.41 20.36
C VAL A 294 18.27 -13.33 19.65
N ASP A 295 19.16 -13.98 20.41
CA ASP A 295 20.07 -14.97 19.83
C ASP A 295 19.25 -16.09 19.16
N ASP A 296 19.62 -16.44 17.93
CA ASP A 296 18.93 -17.40 17.05
C ASP A 296 17.44 -17.05 16.77
N GLY A 297 17.08 -15.78 16.89
CA GLY A 297 15.76 -15.25 16.57
C GLY A 297 15.38 -15.44 15.10
N TRP A 298 14.09 -15.45 14.80
CA TRP A 298 13.60 -15.67 13.45
C TRP A 298 12.38 -14.81 13.11
N ILE A 299 12.19 -14.60 11.82
CA ILE A 299 10.98 -14.03 11.25
C ILE A 299 10.58 -14.84 10.02
N THR A 300 9.29 -15.11 9.84
CA THR A 300 8.79 -15.77 8.63
C THR A 300 7.43 -15.23 8.22
N GLY A 301 7.24 -14.99 6.93
CA GLY A 301 5.97 -14.63 6.33
C GLY A 301 5.38 -15.77 5.53
N GLU A 302 4.25 -16.33 5.96
CA GLU A 302 3.48 -17.33 5.21
C GLU A 302 2.53 -16.65 4.23
N TYR A 303 2.80 -16.77 2.93
CA TYR A 303 2.00 -16.16 1.87
C TYR A 303 0.72 -16.96 1.57
N PRO A 304 -0.29 -16.34 0.94
CA PRO A 304 -1.47 -17.05 0.44
C PRO A 304 -1.12 -18.23 -0.48
N GLU A 305 -2.09 -19.11 -0.67
CA GLU A 305 -1.95 -20.27 -1.55
C GLU A 305 -1.70 -19.83 -3.00
N PHE A 306 -0.63 -20.36 -3.59
CA PHE A 306 -0.23 -20.17 -4.97
C PHE A 306 -0.21 -21.53 -5.68
N LYS A 307 -0.72 -21.58 -6.92
CA LYS A 307 -0.67 -22.80 -7.74
C LYS A 307 0.56 -22.71 -8.64
N VAL A 308 1.53 -23.59 -8.42
CA VAL A 308 2.75 -23.63 -9.21
C VAL A 308 2.45 -24.19 -10.60
N GLU A 309 2.91 -23.51 -11.64
CA GLU A 309 2.82 -23.95 -13.02
C GLU A 309 4.14 -24.54 -13.52
N GLU A 310 4.08 -25.28 -14.63
CA GLU A 310 5.30 -25.81 -15.24
C GLU A 310 6.08 -24.66 -15.90
N GLY A 311 7.33 -24.47 -15.51
CA GLY A 311 8.15 -23.35 -15.96
C GLY A 311 8.49 -22.36 -14.85
N ASP A 312 7.65 -22.33 -13.80
CA ASP A 312 7.82 -21.41 -12.68
C ASP A 312 9.21 -21.50 -12.03
N ARG A 313 9.80 -20.34 -11.77
CA ARG A 313 11.07 -20.20 -11.05
C ARG A 313 10.98 -19.12 -9.99
N PHE A 314 11.46 -19.42 -8.78
CA PHE A 314 11.63 -18.38 -7.76
C PHE A 314 12.96 -17.66 -7.98
N LYS A 315 12.93 -16.33 -8.01
CA LYS A 315 14.11 -15.47 -8.18
C LYS A 315 14.14 -14.38 -7.13
N ALA A 316 15.32 -14.12 -6.59
CA ALA A 316 15.58 -13.03 -5.65
C ALA A 316 17.07 -12.67 -5.67
N VAL A 317 17.42 -11.53 -5.08
CA VAL A 317 18.78 -11.30 -4.57
C VAL A 317 18.67 -11.09 -3.07
N VAL A 318 19.53 -11.73 -2.30
CA VAL A 318 19.56 -11.61 -0.83
C VAL A 318 20.90 -11.06 -0.39
N GLY A 319 20.90 -10.39 0.75
CA GLY A 319 22.10 -9.84 1.38
C GLY A 319 21.77 -8.95 2.57
N CYS A 320 22.81 -8.41 3.18
CA CYS A 320 22.70 -7.51 4.31
C CYS A 320 22.52 -6.05 3.85
N GLN A 321 21.80 -5.26 4.66
CA GLN A 321 21.67 -3.82 4.45
C GLN A 321 23.02 -3.12 4.60
N ASP A 322 23.25 -2.03 3.86
CA ASP A 322 24.45 -1.24 4.03
C ASP A 322 24.63 -0.75 5.48
N GLY A 323 25.87 -0.77 5.96
CA GLY A 323 26.23 -0.43 7.34
C GLY A 323 25.98 -1.53 8.38
N ALA A 324 25.26 -2.61 8.06
CA ALA A 324 24.95 -3.72 8.98
C ALA A 324 26.15 -4.68 9.18
N LYS A 325 27.29 -4.18 9.65
CA LYS A 325 28.60 -4.87 9.63
C LYS A 325 28.67 -6.15 10.48
N ARG A 326 27.67 -6.44 11.32
CA ARG A 326 27.59 -7.65 12.14
C ARG A 326 26.52 -8.64 11.70
N CYS A 327 25.80 -8.33 10.61
CA CYS A 327 24.81 -9.21 10.00
C CYS A 327 25.37 -10.61 9.74
N ASP A 328 24.69 -11.62 10.28
CA ASP A 328 24.97 -13.04 10.09
C ASP A 328 23.65 -13.80 10.16
N VAL A 329 23.02 -14.00 9.00
CA VAL A 329 21.66 -14.53 8.89
C VAL A 329 21.60 -15.72 7.95
N ILE A 330 20.54 -16.52 8.09
CA ILE A 330 20.16 -17.57 7.15
C ILE A 330 18.85 -17.15 6.49
N PHE A 331 18.92 -16.90 5.20
CA PHE A 331 17.74 -16.73 4.35
C PHE A 331 17.15 -18.11 4.06
N GLN A 332 15.83 -18.22 4.15
CA GLN A 332 15.12 -19.48 3.91
C GLN A 332 13.90 -19.25 2.99
N PHE A 333 13.86 -20.00 1.89
CA PHE A 333 12.70 -20.14 1.03
C PHE A 333 12.06 -21.50 1.27
N SER A 334 10.87 -21.49 1.86
CA SER A 334 10.16 -22.69 2.31
C SER A 334 8.75 -22.77 1.70
N TYR A 335 8.13 -23.95 1.77
CA TYR A 335 6.77 -24.14 1.30
C TYR A 335 5.97 -25.09 2.21
N ARG A 336 4.64 -25.00 2.12
CA ARG A 336 3.70 -25.90 2.77
C ARG A 336 2.59 -26.29 1.80
N ILE A 337 2.24 -27.59 1.77
CA ILE A 337 1.10 -28.11 1.00
C ILE A 337 -0.05 -28.37 1.98
N GLY A 338 -1.18 -27.70 1.78
CA GLY A 338 -2.31 -27.76 2.71
C GLY A 338 -1.90 -27.43 4.15
N ASP A 339 -2.31 -28.27 5.10
CA ASP A 339 -1.95 -28.17 6.52
C ASP A 339 -0.75 -29.07 6.90
N GLY A 340 0.04 -29.49 5.91
CA GLY A 340 1.24 -30.31 6.12
C GLY A 340 2.37 -29.57 6.86
N PRO A 341 3.48 -30.26 7.17
CA PRO A 341 4.66 -29.61 7.71
C PRO A 341 5.27 -28.63 6.70
N VAL A 342 5.94 -27.60 7.20
CA VAL A 342 6.80 -26.73 6.38
C VAL A 342 7.98 -27.55 5.86
N GLN A 343 8.30 -27.39 4.59
CA GLN A 343 9.44 -27.99 3.92
C GLN A 343 10.37 -26.88 3.44
N ILE A 344 11.67 -27.02 3.71
CA ILE A 344 12.68 -26.10 3.21
C ILE A 344 12.96 -26.44 1.76
N PHE A 345 12.77 -25.46 0.86
CA PHE A 345 13.13 -25.60 -0.54
C PHE A 345 14.58 -25.18 -0.79
N TRP A 346 14.99 -24.10 -0.12
CA TRP A 346 16.32 -23.53 -0.22
C TRP A 346 16.64 -22.70 1.01
N ASP A 347 17.90 -22.72 1.42
CA ASP A 347 18.46 -21.84 2.42
C ASP A 347 19.90 -21.44 2.05
N SER A 348 20.31 -20.25 2.48
CA SER A 348 21.68 -19.78 2.35
C SER A 348 22.03 -18.86 3.51
N ARG A 349 23.25 -19.01 4.01
CA ARG A 349 23.82 -18.09 4.99
C ARG A 349 24.36 -16.86 4.27
N GLU A 350 23.96 -15.68 4.73
CA GLU A 350 24.52 -14.39 4.33
C GLU A 350 25.21 -13.76 5.53
N VAL A 351 26.37 -13.16 5.26
CA VAL A 351 27.14 -12.38 6.22
C VAL A 351 27.52 -11.07 5.54
N TYR A 352 27.76 -10.01 6.31
CA TYR A 352 28.26 -8.77 5.73
C TYR A 352 29.70 -8.98 5.18
N ASP A 353 29.84 -9.28 3.90
CA ASP A 353 31.10 -9.60 3.21
C ASP A 353 31.31 -8.87 1.88
N ASP A 354 30.50 -7.84 1.62
CA ASP A 354 30.52 -7.05 0.39
C ASP A 354 30.17 -7.89 -0.86
N SER A 355 29.39 -8.97 -0.69
CA SER A 355 28.83 -9.79 -1.76
C SER A 355 27.32 -9.93 -1.61
N LEU A 356 26.63 -10.31 -2.68
CA LEU A 356 25.20 -10.61 -2.65
C LEU A 356 24.94 -11.97 -3.26
N THR A 357 23.98 -12.70 -2.71
CA THR A 357 23.57 -13.99 -3.24
C THR A 357 22.41 -13.85 -4.20
N LYS A 358 22.61 -14.33 -5.43
CA LYS A 358 21.57 -14.43 -6.44
C LYS A 358 20.87 -15.77 -6.32
N VAL A 359 19.56 -15.72 -6.18
CA VAL A 359 18.70 -16.88 -6.04
C VAL A 359 17.93 -17.09 -7.34
N ASP A 360 18.02 -18.29 -7.91
CA ASP A 360 17.24 -18.70 -9.08
C ASP A 360 16.90 -20.20 -8.97
N LEU A 361 15.74 -20.48 -8.40
CA LEU A 361 15.28 -21.81 -8.02
C LEU A 361 14.21 -22.30 -8.98
N ASP A 362 14.36 -23.54 -9.41
CA ASP A 362 13.44 -24.20 -10.32
C ASP A 362 12.30 -24.87 -9.55
N LEU A 363 11.06 -24.40 -9.75
CA LEU A 363 9.90 -24.88 -8.98
C LEU A 363 9.20 -26.08 -9.62
N ARG A 364 9.76 -26.68 -10.69
CA ARG A 364 9.22 -27.91 -11.32
C ARG A 364 8.83 -29.02 -10.33
N PRO A 365 9.55 -29.29 -9.21
CA PRO A 365 9.12 -30.31 -8.25
C PRO A 365 7.74 -30.05 -7.60
N LEU A 366 7.25 -28.80 -7.64
CA LEU A 366 5.98 -28.37 -7.10
C LEU A 366 4.91 -28.14 -8.17
N ALA A 367 5.23 -28.30 -9.46
CA ALA A 367 4.32 -28.01 -10.56
C ALA A 367 2.97 -28.75 -10.42
N GLY A 368 1.88 -28.01 -10.63
CA GLY A 368 0.51 -28.47 -10.48
C GLY A 368 0.00 -28.50 -9.03
N GLN A 369 0.88 -28.32 -8.04
CA GLN A 369 0.50 -28.28 -6.63
C GLN A 369 0.08 -26.87 -6.21
N LYS A 370 -0.84 -26.82 -5.25
CA LYS A 370 -1.17 -25.61 -4.53
C LYS A 370 -0.36 -25.56 -3.25
N VAL A 371 0.45 -24.53 -3.11
CA VAL A 371 1.42 -24.38 -2.03
C VAL A 371 1.31 -23.01 -1.41
N LYS A 372 1.58 -22.91 -0.11
CA LYS A 372 1.89 -21.64 0.53
C LYS A 372 3.40 -21.52 0.61
N PHE A 373 3.95 -20.46 0.05
CA PHE A 373 5.37 -20.17 0.19
C PHE A 373 5.64 -19.36 1.45
N LEU A 374 6.83 -19.53 1.99
CA LEU A 374 7.29 -18.84 3.19
C LEU A 374 8.65 -18.20 2.90
N LEU A 375 8.76 -16.89 3.12
CA LEU A 375 10.05 -16.19 3.17
C LEU A 375 10.45 -16.07 4.63
N GLY A 376 11.60 -16.62 4.99
CA GLY A 376 12.12 -16.62 6.36
C GLY A 376 13.54 -16.06 6.45
N VAL A 377 13.83 -15.39 7.56
CA VAL A 377 15.18 -14.98 7.95
C VAL A 377 15.40 -15.44 9.38
N LEU A 378 16.52 -16.12 9.61
CA LEU A 378 16.95 -16.59 10.92
C LEU A 378 18.27 -15.90 11.26
N ALA A 379 18.39 -15.35 12.46
CA ALA A 379 19.67 -14.97 13.03
C ALA A 379 20.54 -16.23 13.18
N ASN A 380 21.84 -16.12 12.88
CA ASN A 380 22.78 -17.22 13.05
C ASN A 380 23.73 -16.88 14.21
N GLY A 381 23.25 -17.14 15.43
CA GLY A 381 23.86 -16.63 16.65
C GLY A 381 23.24 -15.30 17.06
N SER A 382 24.02 -14.22 17.06
CA SER A 382 23.55 -12.94 17.62
C SER A 382 22.71 -12.14 16.65
N ALA A 383 21.56 -11.61 17.10
CA ALA A 383 20.67 -10.72 16.30
C ALA A 383 21.26 -9.34 15.95
N ASN A 384 22.50 -9.07 16.37
CA ASN A 384 23.15 -7.78 16.22
C ASN A 384 23.35 -7.39 14.74
N ASP A 385 22.64 -6.35 14.32
CA ASP A 385 22.67 -5.84 12.95
C ASP A 385 22.15 -6.85 11.90
N ASP A 386 21.23 -7.76 12.26
CA ASP A 386 20.61 -8.71 11.31
C ASP A 386 19.57 -8.05 10.38
N GLN A 387 20.03 -7.02 9.67
CA GLN A 387 19.25 -6.22 8.74
C GLN A 387 19.24 -6.90 7.37
N ALA A 388 18.33 -7.85 7.18
CA ALA A 388 18.29 -8.71 6.01
C ALA A 388 17.35 -8.17 4.93
N LEU A 389 17.82 -8.17 3.67
CA LEU A 389 17.09 -7.66 2.52
C LEU A 389 16.82 -8.76 1.49
N TRP A 390 15.55 -8.93 1.11
CA TRP A 390 15.12 -9.68 -0.07
C TRP A 390 14.82 -8.71 -1.23
N LEU A 391 15.73 -8.55 -2.18
CA LEU A 391 15.52 -7.74 -3.38
C LEU A 391 14.71 -8.51 -4.42
N SER A 392 13.58 -7.92 -4.83
CA SER A 392 12.69 -8.47 -5.87
C SER A 392 12.39 -9.97 -5.76
N PRO A 393 12.00 -10.51 -4.59
CA PRO A 393 11.57 -11.91 -4.47
C PRO A 393 10.30 -12.14 -5.30
N ARG A 394 10.38 -13.01 -6.30
CA ARG A 394 9.29 -13.25 -7.27
C ARG A 394 9.31 -14.64 -7.88
N ILE A 395 8.16 -15.11 -8.34
CA ILE A 395 8.03 -16.26 -9.22
C ILE A 395 7.95 -15.73 -10.66
N THR A 396 8.81 -16.20 -11.57
CA THR A 396 8.75 -15.97 -13.02
C THR A 396 8.19 -17.20 -13.73
N ASP A 397 7.36 -17.02 -14.75
CA ASP A 397 6.86 -18.07 -15.65
C ASP A 397 7.77 -18.39 -16.84
#